data_AF-A0A158PG10-F1
#
_entry.id   AF-A0A158PG10-F1
#
_cell.length_a   1.000
_cell.length_b   1.000
_cell.length_c   1.000
_cell.angle_alpha   90.00
_cell.angle_beta   90.00
_cell.angle_gamma   90.00
#
_symmetry.space_group_name_H-M   'P 1'
#
loop_
_entity.id
_entity.type
_entity.pdbx_description
1 polymer ?
#
loop_
_entity_poly.entity_id
_entity_poly.type
_entity_poly.pdbx_seq_one_letter_code
_entity_poly.pdbx_strand_id
1 'polypeptide(L)'
;MSSTGHSEVDMESSSAFSPSEPAVDSVFVSKHNQSAEIYQVFKDDVDTLLSGRTPQHEHSVLIQRIHHTCGNMYVVFEDEKQHLMSDVLLTWAMKQQKVSIGTLWTQQLHYKQLDMIHLQFEYFGELLQQTLSGLTYLRQYFPNASFDEAFNKFCSMAHYFLYYSVIVSRQPPSVIVKCGEAENHRRSRFWFNTEIRVLGGQAFGVEAVGQGTDVKCYLITDDTAKQLLNNAYLEIFESEEFCIEPSSAVFQKKDTRGLRAKFDDMRVAKKTQLRRDSVASKRYCLCYSIHLKTNCGLELVGKKVSLPFAVLVGPKSDVEARLFLERSFADLVRHPLSDIPTHVSCAEMADALELKFQAIVETPQKNADVPAVVQPRMFTMQVFLKPTQSFLKFFQLPVAEEYQLRKNSTTEGEWKLVPFFDWFFKLAEIVNKYLYSMWYDGLVYGFCSKEDSENLLRCVPRSVLLVRFSDIEYAKIKISVKDKNGEIRHHWYEHCDLNARVLSKELLVNQRFAQVDLIYPDIDMEVALGGREKPRIRVPRNLQPDEIYFENQGAATSAF
;
A
#
# COMPACT_ATOMS: atom_id res chain seq x y z
N MET A 1 -13.28 -42.34 -20.55
CA MET A 1 -12.02 -41.78 -20.02
C MET A 1 -12.15 -40.27 -20.10
N SER A 2 -12.53 -39.66 -18.97
CA SER A 2 -12.95 -38.26 -18.87
C SER A 2 -12.05 -37.59 -17.83
N SER A 3 -11.42 -36.50 -18.28
CA SER A 3 -10.65 -35.55 -17.50
C SER A 3 -11.58 -34.64 -16.72
N THR A 4 -11.49 -34.65 -15.39
CA THR A 4 -12.13 -33.67 -14.51
C THR A 4 -11.10 -32.63 -14.10
N GLY A 5 -11.40 -31.36 -14.45
CA GLY A 5 -10.63 -30.20 -14.03
C GLY A 5 -10.82 -29.90 -12.54
N HIS A 6 -9.74 -29.50 -11.89
CA HIS A 6 -9.78 -28.88 -10.58
C HIS A 6 -9.96 -27.37 -10.77
N SER A 7 -11.14 -26.88 -10.41
CA SER A 7 -11.39 -25.47 -10.15
C SER A 7 -10.85 -25.13 -8.76
N GLU A 8 -9.82 -24.29 -8.69
CA GLU A 8 -9.37 -23.67 -7.45
C GLU A 8 -10.46 -22.74 -6.93
N VAL A 9 -10.91 -23.02 -5.71
CA VAL A 9 -11.87 -22.21 -4.98
C VAL A 9 -11.08 -21.11 -4.29
N ASP A 10 -11.16 -19.90 -4.84
CA ASP A 10 -10.68 -18.68 -4.18
C ASP A 10 -11.47 -18.45 -2.88
N MET A 11 -10.83 -18.78 -1.76
CA MET A 11 -11.37 -18.59 -0.42
C MET A 11 -11.06 -17.17 0.05
N GLU A 12 -11.75 -16.16 -0.49
CA GLU A 12 -11.81 -14.84 0.12
C GLU A 12 -12.69 -14.92 1.39
N SER A 13 -12.06 -14.94 2.57
CA SER A 13 -12.77 -14.96 3.84
C SER A 13 -13.55 -13.66 4.02
N SER A 14 -14.87 -13.78 4.02
CA SER A 14 -15.82 -12.80 4.54
C SER A 14 -15.68 -12.69 6.07
N SER A 15 -14.67 -11.96 6.54
CA SER A 15 -14.68 -11.45 7.92
C SER A 15 -15.24 -10.02 7.91
N ALA A 16 -16.14 -9.76 8.84
CA ALA A 16 -16.99 -8.57 8.92
C ALA A 16 -16.16 -7.27 8.99
N PHE A 17 -15.98 -6.64 7.83
CA PHE A 17 -15.64 -5.23 7.74
C PHE A 17 -16.94 -4.44 7.83
N SER A 18 -17.09 -3.62 8.86
CA SER A 18 -17.90 -2.40 8.71
C SER A 18 -16.93 -1.28 8.36
N PRO A 19 -16.61 -1.05 7.08
CA PRO A 19 -16.01 0.22 6.72
C PRO A 19 -17.08 1.28 6.95
N SER A 20 -16.74 2.36 7.64
CA SER A 20 -17.48 3.61 7.50
C SER A 20 -17.69 3.83 6.00
N GLU A 21 -18.96 4.00 5.58
CA GLU A 21 -19.29 4.22 4.16
C GLU A 21 -18.33 5.26 3.58
N PRO A 22 -17.76 5.01 2.38
CA PRO A 22 -16.84 5.96 1.79
C PRO A 22 -17.55 7.31 1.68
N ALA A 23 -17.03 8.31 2.38
CA ALA A 23 -17.59 9.65 2.38
C ALA A 23 -17.68 10.13 0.93
N VAL A 24 -18.90 10.47 0.51
CA VAL A 24 -19.16 10.97 -0.84
C VAL A 24 -18.38 12.28 -1.00
N ASP A 25 -17.58 12.35 -2.07
CA ASP A 25 -16.84 13.55 -2.42
C ASP A 25 -17.81 14.64 -2.89
N SER A 26 -18.16 15.54 -1.99
CA SER A 26 -19.11 16.63 -2.26
C SER A 26 -18.62 17.60 -3.33
N VAL A 27 -17.30 17.75 -3.48
CA VAL A 27 -16.71 18.65 -4.48
C VAL A 27 -16.87 18.04 -5.86
N PHE A 28 -16.58 16.74 -6.00
CA PHE A 28 -16.88 15.99 -7.22
C PHE A 28 -18.36 16.09 -7.58
N VAL A 29 -19.28 15.80 -6.65
CA VAL A 29 -20.73 15.84 -6.93
C VAL A 29 -21.15 17.23 -7.42
N SER A 30 -20.66 18.30 -6.79
CA SER A 30 -20.97 19.67 -7.22
C SER A 30 -20.47 19.97 -8.63
N LYS A 31 -19.22 19.63 -8.94
CA LYS A 31 -18.62 19.87 -10.26
C LYS A 31 -19.29 19.02 -11.34
N HIS A 32 -19.54 17.75 -11.05
CA HIS A 32 -20.20 16.82 -11.96
C HIS A 32 -21.62 17.26 -12.29
N ASN A 33 -22.40 17.72 -11.30
CA ASN A 33 -23.74 18.26 -11.55
C ASN A 33 -23.70 19.48 -12.47
N GLN A 34 -22.74 20.39 -12.28
CA GLN A 34 -22.56 21.55 -13.15
C GLN A 34 -22.22 21.14 -14.60
N SER A 35 -21.34 20.16 -14.77
CA SER A 35 -21.01 19.56 -16.08
C SER A 35 -22.25 18.92 -16.72
N ALA A 36 -23.01 18.14 -15.96
CA ALA A 36 -24.22 17.46 -16.43
C ALA A 36 -25.33 18.44 -16.84
N GLU A 37 -25.52 19.53 -16.08
CA GLU A 37 -26.50 20.58 -16.41
C GLU A 37 -26.19 21.25 -17.75
N ILE A 38 -24.94 21.65 -17.98
CA ILE A 38 -24.55 22.28 -19.25
C ILE A 38 -24.58 21.26 -20.39
N TYR A 39 -24.17 20.02 -20.14
CA TYR A 39 -24.32 18.93 -21.11
C TYR A 39 -25.78 18.70 -21.50
N GLN A 40 -26.72 18.76 -20.57
CA GLN A 40 -28.14 18.58 -20.85
C GLN A 40 -28.65 19.66 -21.81
N VAL A 41 -28.26 20.93 -21.60
CA VAL A 41 -28.58 22.03 -22.52
C VAL A 41 -27.98 21.77 -23.92
N PHE A 42 -26.72 21.33 -23.99
CA PHE A 42 -26.09 20.96 -25.25
C PHE A 42 -26.88 19.83 -25.95
N LYS A 43 -27.21 18.77 -25.23
CA LYS A 43 -27.93 17.61 -25.75
C LYS A 43 -29.31 18.03 -26.30
N ASP A 44 -30.07 18.81 -25.56
CA ASP A 44 -31.40 19.27 -25.98
C ASP A 44 -31.33 20.12 -27.25
N ASP A 45 -30.32 20.99 -27.37
CA ASP A 45 -30.09 21.80 -28.57
C ASP A 45 -29.68 20.95 -29.79
N VAL A 46 -28.81 19.96 -29.57
CA VAL A 46 -28.36 19.02 -30.60
C VAL A 46 -29.51 18.14 -31.07
N ASP A 47 -30.29 17.56 -30.16
CA ASP A 47 -31.46 16.75 -30.49
C ASP A 47 -32.50 17.58 -31.26
N THR A 48 -32.71 18.84 -30.85
CA THR A 48 -33.60 19.77 -31.56
C THR A 48 -33.13 19.99 -33.00
N LEU A 49 -31.84 20.29 -33.20
CA LEU A 49 -31.26 20.52 -34.53
C LEU A 49 -31.31 19.25 -35.41
N LEU A 50 -30.97 18.08 -34.85
CA LEU A 50 -30.94 16.81 -35.57
C LEU A 50 -32.34 16.24 -35.84
N SER A 51 -33.35 16.61 -35.06
CA SER A 51 -34.74 16.13 -35.27
C SER A 51 -35.35 16.58 -36.60
N GLY A 52 -34.73 17.56 -37.29
CA GLY A 52 -35.23 18.13 -38.54
C GLY A 52 -36.50 18.97 -38.40
N ARG A 53 -36.99 19.18 -37.17
CA ARG A 53 -38.21 19.96 -36.89
C ARG A 53 -37.95 21.47 -36.87
N THR A 54 -36.69 21.88 -36.79
CA THR A 54 -36.30 23.29 -36.75
C THR A 54 -36.36 23.91 -38.15
N PRO A 55 -37.04 25.05 -38.35
CA PRO A 55 -37.03 25.76 -39.63
C PRO A 55 -35.62 26.16 -40.07
N GLN A 56 -35.32 26.10 -41.38
CA GLN A 56 -33.98 26.39 -41.92
C GLN A 56 -33.43 27.77 -41.54
N HIS A 57 -34.29 28.77 -41.36
CA HIS A 57 -33.86 30.12 -40.98
C HIS A 57 -33.41 30.22 -39.51
N GLU A 58 -33.82 29.28 -38.65
CA GLU A 58 -33.41 29.22 -37.24
C GLU A 58 -32.15 28.37 -37.02
N HIS A 59 -31.72 27.59 -38.03
CA HIS A 59 -30.53 26.73 -37.94
C HIS A 59 -29.28 27.53 -37.58
N SER A 60 -29.10 28.72 -38.16
CA SER A 60 -27.93 29.56 -37.90
C SER A 60 -27.87 30.02 -36.43
N VAL A 61 -29.00 30.39 -35.85
CA VAL A 61 -29.12 30.83 -34.45
C VAL A 61 -28.86 29.65 -33.50
N LEU A 62 -29.45 28.48 -33.80
CA LEU A 62 -29.26 27.28 -32.99
C LEU A 62 -27.81 26.78 -33.04
N ILE A 63 -27.15 26.81 -34.21
CA ILE A 63 -25.73 26.48 -34.36
C ILE A 63 -24.85 27.40 -33.53
N GLN A 64 -25.12 28.72 -33.55
CA GLN A 64 -24.38 29.68 -32.72
C GLN A 64 -24.60 29.44 -31.23
N ARG A 65 -25.83 29.09 -30.81
CA ARG A 65 -26.14 28.71 -29.43
C ARG A 65 -25.37 27.45 -29.01
N ILE A 66 -25.41 26.39 -29.81
CA ILE A 66 -24.66 25.15 -29.55
C ILE A 66 -23.17 25.45 -29.42
N HIS A 67 -22.59 26.25 -30.32
CA HIS A 67 -21.19 26.63 -30.25
C HIS A 67 -20.84 27.37 -28.94
N HIS A 68 -21.70 28.29 -28.50
CA HIS A 68 -21.54 28.96 -27.22
C HIS A 68 -21.63 27.98 -26.04
N THR A 69 -22.62 27.08 -26.06
CA THR A 69 -22.77 26.02 -25.05
C THR A 69 -21.55 25.10 -24.99
N CYS A 70 -20.97 24.73 -26.14
CA CYS A 70 -19.72 23.96 -26.20
C CYS A 70 -18.56 24.69 -25.49
N GLY A 71 -18.46 26.02 -25.66
CA GLY A 71 -17.46 26.83 -24.97
C GLY A 71 -17.61 26.77 -23.44
N ASN A 72 -18.84 26.95 -22.95
CA ASN A 72 -19.15 26.87 -21.52
C ASN A 72 -18.93 25.46 -20.97
N MET A 73 -19.35 24.44 -21.72
CA MET A 73 -19.18 23.02 -21.38
C MET A 73 -17.70 22.65 -21.27
N TYR A 74 -16.86 23.15 -22.17
CA TYR A 74 -15.42 22.89 -22.12
C TYR A 74 -14.79 23.43 -20.84
N VAL A 75 -15.20 24.63 -20.39
CA VAL A 75 -14.68 25.24 -19.15
C VAL A 75 -15.03 24.40 -17.93
N VAL A 76 -16.28 23.94 -17.81
CA VAL A 76 -16.70 23.13 -16.65
C VAL A 76 -16.10 21.72 -16.68
N PHE A 77 -15.94 21.12 -17.87
CA PHE A 77 -15.28 19.83 -18.00
C PHE A 77 -13.79 19.93 -17.69
N GLU A 78 -13.10 21.02 -18.06
CA GLU A 78 -11.71 21.24 -17.65
C GLU A 78 -11.58 21.36 -16.12
N ASP A 79 -12.51 22.05 -15.47
CA ASP A 79 -12.53 22.22 -14.01
C ASP A 79 -12.80 20.89 -13.27
N GLU A 80 -13.77 20.10 -13.73
CA GLU A 80 -14.04 18.76 -13.20
C GLU A 80 -12.87 17.79 -13.44
N LYS A 81 -12.32 17.76 -14.66
CA LYS A 81 -11.13 16.96 -14.98
C LYS A 81 -9.97 17.35 -14.08
N GLN A 82 -9.72 18.64 -13.88
CA GLN A 82 -8.61 19.12 -13.07
C GLN A 82 -8.74 18.67 -11.61
N HIS A 83 -9.95 18.70 -11.05
CA HIS A 83 -10.24 18.17 -9.73
C HIS A 83 -9.96 16.67 -9.65
N LEU A 84 -10.47 15.88 -10.59
CA LEU A 84 -10.25 14.42 -10.64
C LEU A 84 -8.77 14.05 -10.75
N MET A 85 -8.00 14.76 -11.59
CA MET A 85 -6.58 14.47 -11.80
C MET A 85 -5.71 14.96 -10.65
N SER A 86 -5.91 16.20 -10.20
CA SER A 86 -4.95 16.90 -9.34
C SER A 86 -5.31 16.87 -7.86
N ASP A 87 -6.60 16.82 -7.51
CA ASP A 87 -7.03 16.80 -6.12
C ASP A 87 -7.33 15.37 -5.66
N VAL A 88 -7.93 14.56 -6.53
CA VAL A 88 -8.33 13.18 -6.20
C VAL A 88 -7.20 12.20 -6.49
N LEU A 89 -6.86 12.00 -7.78
CA LEU A 89 -5.92 10.95 -8.19
C LEU A 89 -4.48 11.22 -7.73
N LEU A 90 -4.00 12.46 -7.84
CA LEU A 90 -2.66 12.84 -7.38
C LEU A 90 -2.53 12.69 -5.86
N THR A 91 -3.54 13.10 -5.08
CA THR A 91 -3.55 12.89 -3.62
C THR A 91 -3.51 11.41 -3.26
N TRP A 92 -4.29 10.59 -3.98
CA TRP A 92 -4.25 9.15 -3.84
C TRP A 92 -2.85 8.59 -4.14
N ALA A 93 -2.19 9.05 -5.21
CA ALA A 93 -0.85 8.60 -5.58
C ALA A 93 0.22 9.03 -4.55
N MET A 94 0.16 10.27 -4.06
CA MET A 94 1.05 10.76 -2.98
C MET A 94 0.88 9.93 -1.70
N LYS A 95 -0.36 9.55 -1.36
CA LYS A 95 -0.61 8.68 -0.21
C LYS A 95 -0.13 7.25 -0.47
N GLN A 96 -0.27 6.73 -1.70
CA GLN A 96 0.24 5.42 -2.13
C GLN A 96 1.75 5.30 -1.86
N GLN A 97 2.52 6.34 -2.18
CA GLN A 97 3.94 6.40 -1.89
C GLN A 97 4.23 6.20 -0.39
N LYS A 98 3.55 6.97 0.48
CA LYS A 98 3.74 6.90 1.92
C LYS A 98 3.33 5.56 2.52
N VAL A 99 2.23 4.96 2.05
CA VAL A 99 1.78 3.65 2.57
C VAL A 99 2.59 2.48 2.02
N SER A 100 3.40 2.67 0.96
CA SER A 100 4.23 1.61 0.37
C SER A 100 5.30 1.05 1.31
N ILE A 101 5.62 1.76 2.40
CA ILE A 101 6.51 1.29 3.47
C ILE A 101 5.76 0.60 4.63
N GLY A 102 4.42 0.64 4.61
CA GLY A 102 3.55 0.08 5.63
C GLY A 102 3.14 -1.36 5.35
N THR A 103 2.28 -1.88 6.22
CA THR A 103 1.74 -3.24 6.15
C THR A 103 0.87 -3.49 4.91
N LEU A 104 0.70 -4.75 4.54
CA LEU A 104 -0.21 -5.12 3.45
C LEU A 104 -1.65 -4.69 3.73
N TRP A 105 -2.08 -4.74 4.99
CA TRP A 105 -3.37 -4.21 5.42
C TRP A 105 -3.55 -2.73 5.08
N THR A 106 -2.59 -1.90 5.48
CA THR A 106 -2.62 -0.46 5.22
C THR A 106 -2.61 -0.17 3.71
N GLN A 107 -1.80 -0.90 2.95
CA GLN A 107 -1.75 -0.78 1.50
C GLN A 107 -3.07 -1.20 0.84
N GLN A 108 -3.71 -2.28 1.31
CA GLN A 108 -5.00 -2.75 0.79
C GLN A 108 -6.15 -1.78 1.10
N LEU A 109 -6.17 -1.19 2.30
CA LEU A 109 -7.15 -0.18 2.65
C LEU A 109 -7.06 1.04 1.72
N HIS A 110 -5.84 1.52 1.46
CA HIS A 110 -5.57 2.59 0.50
C HIS A 110 -5.95 2.20 -0.94
N TYR A 111 -5.63 0.98 -1.34
CA TYR A 111 -5.95 0.44 -2.66
C TYR A 111 -7.46 0.41 -2.94
N LYS A 112 -8.28 0.05 -1.95
CA LYS A 112 -9.75 -0.01 -2.09
C LYS A 112 -10.36 1.36 -2.44
N GLN A 113 -9.71 2.47 -2.10
CA GLN A 113 -10.19 3.82 -2.47
C GLN A 113 -10.25 4.02 -3.99
N LEU A 114 -9.44 3.30 -4.76
CA LEU A 114 -9.49 3.35 -6.23
C LEU A 114 -10.83 2.90 -6.81
N ASP A 115 -11.64 2.13 -6.08
CA ASP A 115 -12.95 1.70 -6.57
C ASP A 115 -13.93 2.89 -6.62
N MET A 116 -13.86 3.81 -5.64
CA MET A 116 -14.61 5.07 -5.69
C MET A 116 -14.07 6.02 -6.75
N ILE A 117 -12.74 6.17 -6.84
CA ILE A 117 -12.11 7.03 -7.86
C ILE A 117 -12.44 6.53 -9.28
N HIS A 118 -12.42 5.22 -9.50
CA HIS A 118 -12.82 4.62 -10.76
C HIS A 118 -14.26 4.99 -11.14
N LEU A 119 -15.21 4.96 -10.19
CA LEU A 119 -16.59 5.36 -10.43
C LEU A 119 -16.72 6.84 -10.80
N GLN A 120 -16.01 7.73 -10.11
CA GLN A 120 -15.98 9.16 -10.46
C GLN A 120 -15.45 9.39 -11.88
N PHE A 121 -14.42 8.63 -12.26
CA PHE A 121 -13.84 8.67 -13.61
C PHE A 121 -14.80 8.11 -14.67
N GLU A 122 -15.62 7.09 -14.35
CA GLU A 122 -16.64 6.59 -15.27
C GLU A 122 -17.72 7.64 -15.53
N TYR A 123 -18.24 8.31 -14.49
CA TYR A 123 -19.25 9.35 -14.66
C TYR A 123 -18.76 10.52 -15.53
N PHE A 124 -17.56 11.04 -15.26
CA PHE A 124 -16.98 12.08 -16.11
C PHE A 124 -16.69 11.56 -17.54
N GLY A 125 -16.15 10.34 -17.65
CA GLY A 125 -15.85 9.71 -18.93
C GLY A 125 -17.09 9.51 -19.81
N GLU A 126 -18.23 9.17 -19.21
CA GLU A 126 -19.51 9.02 -19.89
C GLU A 126 -19.98 10.35 -20.51
N LEU A 127 -20.04 11.44 -19.72
CA LEU A 127 -20.41 12.77 -20.22
C LEU A 127 -19.47 13.26 -21.34
N LEU A 128 -18.17 13.02 -21.18
CA LEU A 128 -17.17 13.39 -22.17
C LEU A 128 -17.34 12.61 -23.48
N GLN A 129 -17.61 11.31 -23.39
CA GLN A 129 -17.84 10.47 -24.56
C GLN A 129 -19.14 10.84 -25.27
N GLN A 130 -20.23 11.06 -24.54
CA GLN A 130 -21.52 11.46 -25.10
C GLN A 130 -21.43 12.81 -25.82
N THR A 131 -20.69 13.77 -25.23
CA THR A 131 -20.36 15.05 -25.87
C THR A 131 -19.64 14.86 -27.21
N LEU A 132 -18.60 14.01 -27.24
CA LEU A 132 -17.86 13.71 -28.47
C LEU A 132 -18.77 13.06 -29.53
N SER A 133 -19.64 12.13 -29.15
CA SER A 133 -20.62 11.54 -30.06
C SER A 133 -21.58 12.58 -30.64
N GLY A 134 -22.11 13.49 -29.82
CA GLY A 134 -22.95 14.59 -30.28
C GLY A 134 -22.24 15.48 -31.29
N LEU A 135 -20.99 15.87 -30.99
CA LEU A 135 -20.15 16.66 -31.90
C LEU A 135 -19.83 15.91 -33.22
N THR A 136 -19.63 14.59 -33.18
CA THR A 136 -19.44 13.78 -34.40
C THR A 136 -20.66 13.88 -35.31
N TYR A 137 -21.88 13.75 -34.77
CA TYR A 137 -23.09 13.90 -35.56
C TYR A 137 -23.25 15.31 -36.12
N LEU A 138 -22.99 16.35 -35.31
CA LEU A 138 -23.04 17.73 -35.78
C LEU A 138 -22.05 17.98 -36.94
N ARG A 139 -20.82 17.48 -36.85
CA ARG A 139 -19.82 17.63 -37.93
C ARG A 139 -20.24 16.93 -39.22
N GLN A 140 -20.92 15.78 -39.09
CA GLN A 140 -21.38 15.01 -40.24
C GLN A 140 -22.57 15.67 -40.96
N TYR A 141 -23.56 16.16 -40.21
CA TYR A 141 -24.80 16.69 -40.78
C TYR A 141 -24.80 18.21 -40.98
N PHE A 142 -24.00 18.94 -40.22
CA PHE A 142 -23.88 20.41 -40.27
C PHE A 142 -22.40 20.84 -40.29
N PRO A 143 -21.68 20.65 -41.41
CA PRO A 143 -20.26 20.96 -41.50
C PRO A 143 -19.98 22.43 -41.18
N ASN A 144 -19.26 22.67 -40.09
CA ASN A 144 -18.92 24.01 -39.61
C ASN A 144 -17.57 23.94 -38.88
N ALA A 145 -16.65 24.84 -39.24
CA ALA A 145 -15.31 24.92 -38.65
C ALA A 145 -15.33 25.04 -37.12
N SER A 146 -16.37 25.67 -36.55
CA SER A 146 -16.54 25.79 -35.11
C SER A 146 -16.78 24.44 -34.40
N PHE A 147 -17.49 23.51 -35.04
CA PHE A 147 -17.68 22.16 -34.50
C PHE A 147 -16.44 21.29 -34.66
N ASP A 148 -15.66 21.49 -35.73
CA ASP A 148 -14.35 20.86 -35.87
C ASP A 148 -13.39 21.31 -34.75
N GLU A 149 -13.33 22.62 -34.47
CA GLU A 149 -12.52 23.15 -33.38
C GLU A 149 -12.96 22.62 -32.01
N ALA A 150 -14.27 22.64 -31.72
CA ALA A 150 -14.82 22.10 -30.48
C ALA A 150 -14.50 20.60 -30.31
N PHE A 151 -14.72 19.79 -31.36
CA PHE A 151 -14.40 18.38 -31.34
C PHE A 151 -12.93 18.12 -31.04
N ASN A 152 -12.01 18.85 -31.70
CA ASN A 152 -10.58 18.69 -31.47
C ASN A 152 -10.16 19.03 -30.03
N LYS A 153 -10.79 20.04 -29.42
CA LYS A 153 -10.58 20.40 -28.00
C LYS A 153 -11.04 19.27 -27.06
N PHE A 154 -12.26 18.78 -27.20
CA PHE A 154 -12.76 17.67 -26.38
C PHE A 154 -12.03 16.35 -26.65
N CYS A 155 -11.58 16.11 -27.87
CA CYS A 155 -10.78 14.95 -28.24
C CYS A 155 -9.41 14.97 -27.53
N SER A 156 -8.76 16.14 -27.49
CA SER A 156 -7.52 16.35 -26.74
C SER A 156 -7.72 16.14 -25.23
N MET A 157 -8.83 16.66 -24.68
CA MET A 157 -9.21 16.44 -23.28
C MET A 157 -9.43 14.95 -22.97
N ALA A 158 -10.14 14.22 -23.84
CA ALA A 158 -10.39 12.79 -23.68
C ALA A 158 -9.10 11.98 -23.75
N HIS A 159 -8.21 12.27 -24.70
CA HIS A 159 -6.90 11.62 -24.76
C HIS A 159 -6.11 11.87 -23.46
N TYR A 160 -6.01 13.13 -23.01
CA TYR A 160 -5.32 13.45 -21.77
C TYR A 160 -5.93 12.69 -20.57
N PHE A 161 -7.25 12.80 -20.38
CA PHE A 161 -7.97 12.14 -19.29
C PHE A 161 -7.72 10.63 -19.27
N LEU A 162 -7.91 9.96 -20.41
CA LEU A 162 -7.75 8.52 -20.52
C LEU A 162 -6.29 8.08 -20.32
N TYR A 163 -5.31 8.80 -20.88
CA TYR A 163 -3.91 8.46 -20.70
C TYR A 163 -3.45 8.55 -19.24
N TYR A 164 -3.86 9.60 -18.52
CA TYR A 164 -3.52 9.79 -17.11
C TYR A 164 -4.32 8.90 -16.15
N SER A 165 -5.45 8.35 -16.60
CA SER A 165 -6.20 7.33 -15.86
C SER A 165 -5.49 5.98 -15.74
N VAL A 166 -4.49 5.71 -16.60
CA VAL A 166 -3.66 4.50 -16.51
C VAL A 166 -2.58 4.71 -15.45
N ILE A 167 -2.65 3.93 -14.38
CA ILE A 167 -1.81 4.10 -13.19
C ILE A 167 -1.12 2.81 -12.74
N VAL A 168 0.00 2.97 -12.03
CA VAL A 168 0.63 1.87 -11.26
C VAL A 168 -0.14 1.74 -9.94
N SER A 169 -1.15 0.89 -9.90
CA SER A 169 -2.05 0.73 -8.74
C SER A 169 -1.41 -0.06 -7.59
N ARG A 170 -0.41 -0.89 -7.87
CA ARG A 170 0.45 -1.56 -6.86
C ARG A 170 1.92 -1.34 -7.20
N GLN A 171 2.64 -0.72 -6.28
CA GLN A 171 4.06 -0.36 -6.43
C GLN A 171 4.96 -1.52 -6.00
N PRO A 172 6.18 -1.64 -6.57
CA PRO A 172 7.17 -2.55 -6.05
C PRO A 172 7.60 -2.12 -4.63
N PRO A 173 8.07 -3.07 -3.79
CA PRO A 173 8.60 -2.76 -2.47
C PRO A 173 9.80 -1.82 -2.60
N SER A 174 10.07 -1.02 -1.57
CA SER A 174 11.21 -0.08 -1.59
C SER A 174 12.57 -0.78 -1.66
N VAL A 175 12.64 -2.03 -1.18
CA VAL A 175 13.85 -2.85 -1.16
C VAL A 175 13.52 -4.29 -1.52
N ILE A 176 14.29 -4.85 -2.45
CA ILE A 176 14.29 -6.27 -2.81
C ILE A 176 15.61 -6.87 -2.34
N VAL A 177 15.55 -7.88 -1.48
CA VAL A 177 16.76 -8.52 -0.93
C VAL A 177 16.96 -9.88 -1.57
N LYS A 178 18.05 -10.02 -2.33
CA LYS A 178 18.50 -11.27 -2.92
C LYS A 178 19.66 -11.85 -2.10
N CYS A 179 19.42 -12.96 -1.41
CA CYS A 179 20.44 -13.62 -0.58
C CYS A 179 21.27 -14.65 -1.37
N GLY A 180 22.02 -14.22 -2.38
CA GLY A 180 22.97 -15.10 -3.10
C GLY A 180 22.33 -16.38 -3.66
N GLU A 181 23.01 -17.53 -3.52
CA GLU A 181 22.48 -18.87 -3.89
C GLU A 181 21.50 -19.45 -2.85
N ALA A 182 21.26 -18.75 -1.75
CA ALA A 182 20.31 -19.18 -0.74
C ALA A 182 18.91 -18.61 -1.07
N GLU A 183 18.28 -19.14 -2.12
CA GLU A 183 16.86 -18.87 -2.45
C GLU A 183 15.94 -19.11 -1.23
N ASN A 184 16.35 -20.01 -0.33
CA ASN A 184 15.65 -20.39 0.90
C ASN A 184 16.01 -19.55 2.14
N HIS A 185 16.80 -18.47 2.00
CA HIS A 185 17.12 -17.62 3.15
C HIS A 185 15.89 -16.84 3.61
N ARG A 186 15.62 -16.76 4.91
CA ARG A 186 14.40 -16.14 5.48
C ARG A 186 14.24 -14.64 5.20
N ARG A 187 15.31 -13.96 4.75
CA ARG A 187 15.27 -12.56 4.27
C ARG A 187 15.15 -12.42 2.75
N SER A 188 15.11 -13.54 2.02
CA SER A 188 14.96 -13.55 0.56
C SER A 188 13.55 -13.07 0.21
N ARG A 189 13.38 -11.75 0.07
CA ARG A 189 12.15 -11.15 -0.46
C ARG A 189 12.22 -11.19 -1.98
N PHE A 190 12.18 -12.40 -2.51
CA PHE A 190 12.47 -12.66 -3.90
C PHE A 190 11.29 -12.32 -4.82
N TRP A 191 10.07 -12.42 -4.28
CA TRP A 191 8.82 -12.28 -5.01
C TRP A 191 8.05 -11.05 -4.54
N PHE A 192 7.49 -10.31 -5.49
CA PHE A 192 6.61 -9.18 -5.23
C PHE A 192 5.61 -9.05 -6.38
N ASN A 193 4.49 -8.38 -6.14
CA ASN A 193 3.47 -8.21 -7.17
C ASN A 193 3.31 -6.72 -7.48
N THR A 194 3.09 -6.40 -8.76
CA THR A 194 2.69 -5.06 -9.18
C THR A 194 1.44 -5.13 -10.05
N GLU A 195 0.81 -3.98 -10.24
CA GLU A 195 -0.43 -3.90 -11.00
C GLU A 195 -0.50 -2.57 -11.74
N ILE A 196 -0.88 -2.65 -13.01
CA ILE A 196 -1.36 -1.52 -13.80
C ILE A 196 -2.88 -1.57 -13.82
N ARG A 197 -3.53 -0.45 -13.52
CA ARG A 197 -4.99 -0.32 -13.55
C ARG A 197 -5.38 0.88 -14.41
N VAL A 198 -6.45 0.71 -15.17
CA VAL A 198 -7.14 1.80 -15.88
C VAL A 198 -8.34 2.25 -15.05
N LEU A 199 -8.48 3.55 -14.84
CA LEU A 199 -9.60 4.16 -14.13
C LEU A 199 -10.56 4.81 -15.15
N GLY A 200 -11.86 4.57 -15.04
CA GLY A 200 -12.78 5.00 -16.09
C GLY A 200 -12.54 4.28 -17.44
N GLY A 201 -13.17 4.82 -18.47
CA GLY A 201 -12.91 4.44 -19.86
C GLY A 201 -13.86 3.38 -20.43
N GLN A 202 -14.84 2.90 -19.65
CA GLN A 202 -15.87 1.98 -20.14
C GLN A 202 -16.65 2.60 -21.30
N ALA A 203 -17.09 3.87 -21.16
CA ALA A 203 -17.82 4.60 -22.21
C ALA A 203 -17.01 4.71 -23.52
N PHE A 204 -15.69 4.80 -23.42
CA PHE A 204 -14.77 4.85 -24.57
C PHE A 204 -14.44 3.46 -25.15
N GLY A 205 -14.95 2.38 -24.56
CA GLY A 205 -14.67 1.01 -24.97
C GLY A 205 -13.26 0.52 -24.65
N VAL A 206 -12.53 1.21 -23.75
CA VAL A 206 -11.15 0.82 -23.39
C VAL A 206 -11.10 -0.59 -22.85
N GLU A 207 -12.08 -1.00 -22.05
CA GLU A 207 -12.12 -2.35 -21.51
C GLU A 207 -12.35 -3.41 -22.58
N ALA A 208 -13.28 -3.15 -23.50
CA ALA A 208 -13.66 -4.11 -24.54
C ALA A 208 -12.54 -4.32 -25.56
N VAL A 209 -11.85 -3.25 -25.94
CA VAL A 209 -10.75 -3.30 -26.92
C VAL A 209 -9.42 -3.67 -26.26
N GLY A 210 -9.20 -3.23 -25.02
CA GLY A 210 -7.96 -3.42 -24.29
C GLY A 210 -7.80 -4.80 -23.66
N GLN A 211 -8.89 -5.54 -23.43
CA GLN A 211 -8.82 -6.90 -22.88
C GLN A 211 -7.99 -7.81 -23.78
N GLY A 212 -7.02 -8.51 -23.18
CA GLY A 212 -6.08 -9.36 -23.93
C GLY A 212 -4.83 -8.64 -24.42
N THR A 213 -4.72 -7.31 -24.22
CA THR A 213 -3.53 -6.55 -24.64
C THR A 213 -2.37 -6.75 -23.68
N ASP A 214 -1.18 -7.04 -24.22
CA ASP A 214 0.06 -7.18 -23.46
C ASP A 214 0.60 -5.83 -22.95
N VAL A 215 1.02 -5.83 -21.69
CA VAL A 215 1.81 -4.79 -21.05
C VAL A 215 3.21 -5.33 -20.82
N LYS A 216 4.22 -4.71 -21.45
CA LYS A 216 5.62 -5.06 -21.22
C LYS A 216 6.18 -4.28 -20.05
N CYS A 217 6.96 -4.94 -19.19
CA CYS A 217 7.63 -4.36 -18.04
C CYS A 217 9.15 -4.47 -18.22
N TYR A 218 9.84 -3.35 -18.01
CA TYR A 218 11.29 -3.24 -18.13
C TYR A 218 11.89 -2.73 -16.82
N LEU A 219 12.99 -3.34 -16.39
CA LEU A 219 13.77 -2.82 -15.27
C LEU A 219 14.74 -1.75 -15.78
N ILE A 220 14.55 -0.51 -15.35
CA ILE A 220 15.33 0.66 -15.75
C ILE A 220 16.08 1.27 -14.57
N THR A 221 17.15 2.03 -14.84
CA THR A 221 17.88 2.78 -13.81
C THR A 221 17.27 4.17 -13.61
N ASP A 222 17.64 4.83 -12.50
CA ASP A 222 17.31 6.24 -12.28
C ASP A 222 17.69 7.11 -13.49
N ASP A 223 18.86 6.89 -14.11
CA ASP A 223 19.32 7.70 -15.24
C ASP A 223 18.42 7.55 -16.47
N THR A 224 17.99 6.33 -16.79
CA THR A 224 16.99 6.10 -17.84
C THR A 224 15.65 6.73 -17.46
N ALA A 225 15.24 6.65 -16.19
CA ALA A 225 14.03 7.30 -15.71
C ALA A 225 14.11 8.84 -15.86
N LYS A 226 15.26 9.47 -15.58
CA LYS A 226 15.46 10.92 -15.82
C LYS A 226 15.30 11.27 -17.29
N GLN A 227 15.86 10.46 -18.18
CA GLN A 227 15.74 10.70 -19.63
C GLN A 227 14.30 10.59 -20.11
N LEU A 228 13.52 9.65 -19.54
CA LEU A 228 12.08 9.51 -19.86
C LEU A 228 11.23 10.72 -19.46
N LEU A 229 11.64 11.48 -18.43
CA LEU A 229 10.96 12.73 -18.06
C LEU A 229 11.09 13.79 -19.16
N ASN A 230 12.21 13.78 -19.90
CA ASN A 230 12.47 14.72 -20.99
C ASN A 230 12.04 14.19 -22.36
N ASN A 231 11.93 12.86 -22.51
CA ASN A 231 11.54 12.20 -23.75
C ASN A 231 10.68 10.96 -23.49
N ALA A 232 9.35 11.12 -23.53
CA ALA A 232 8.41 10.02 -23.33
C ALA A 232 8.52 8.89 -24.38
N TYR A 233 9.05 9.20 -25.57
CA TYR A 233 9.21 8.26 -26.68
C TYR A 233 10.56 7.55 -26.68
N LEU A 234 11.43 7.82 -25.71
CA LEU A 234 12.72 7.15 -25.59
C LEU A 234 12.54 5.63 -25.65
N GLU A 235 13.25 4.96 -26.56
CA GLU A 235 13.30 3.50 -26.60
C GLU A 235 14.02 2.99 -25.36
N ILE A 236 13.39 2.03 -24.68
CA ILE A 236 13.91 1.47 -23.44
C ILE A 236 14.52 0.12 -23.75
N PHE A 237 15.76 -0.04 -23.30
CA PHE A 237 16.44 -1.32 -23.26
C PHE A 237 16.45 -1.83 -21.83
N GLU A 238 16.35 -3.14 -21.68
CA GLU A 238 16.41 -3.77 -20.37
C GLU A 238 17.81 -3.60 -19.76
N SER A 239 17.88 -3.48 -18.43
CA SER A 239 19.16 -3.41 -17.71
C SER A 239 20.12 -4.52 -18.14
N GLU A 240 21.41 -4.17 -18.25
CA GLU A 240 22.50 -5.11 -18.58
C GLU A 240 22.77 -6.11 -17.44
N GLU A 241 22.49 -5.71 -16.19
CA GLU A 241 22.83 -6.46 -14.98
C GLU A 241 21.71 -7.41 -14.56
N PHE A 242 20.46 -7.00 -14.79
CA PHE A 242 19.26 -7.63 -14.25
C PHE A 242 18.14 -7.68 -15.29
N CYS A 243 17.29 -8.69 -15.18
CA CYS A 243 15.99 -8.74 -15.85
C CYS A 243 14.87 -8.87 -14.81
N ILE A 244 13.67 -8.52 -15.25
CA ILE A 244 12.45 -8.71 -14.46
C ILE A 244 11.64 -9.86 -15.05
N GLU A 245 11.19 -10.77 -14.18
CA GLU A 245 10.39 -11.92 -14.58
C GLU A 245 9.13 -11.97 -13.70
N PRO A 246 7.91 -12.09 -14.25
CA PRO A 246 7.61 -12.00 -15.69
C PRO A 246 7.82 -10.57 -16.23
N SER A 247 8.25 -10.47 -17.49
CA SER A 247 8.46 -9.20 -18.19
C SER A 247 7.22 -8.72 -18.96
N SER A 248 6.12 -9.47 -18.89
CA SER A 248 4.84 -9.05 -19.45
C SER A 248 3.66 -9.54 -18.61
N ALA A 249 2.56 -8.81 -18.69
CA ALA A 249 1.26 -9.19 -18.16
C ALA A 249 0.18 -8.75 -19.14
N VAL A 250 -0.99 -9.37 -19.07
CA VAL A 250 -2.11 -9.08 -19.97
C VAL A 250 -3.17 -8.28 -19.23
N PHE A 251 -3.74 -7.29 -19.91
CA PHE A 251 -4.92 -6.59 -19.42
C PHE A 251 -6.14 -7.52 -19.37
N GLN A 252 -6.70 -7.68 -18.17
CA GLN A 252 -7.90 -8.45 -17.89
C GLN A 252 -8.99 -7.54 -17.35
N LYS A 253 -10.22 -7.79 -17.81
CA LYS A 253 -11.41 -7.14 -17.27
C LYS A 253 -11.78 -7.79 -15.94
N LYS A 254 -12.05 -6.98 -14.91
CA LYS A 254 -12.65 -7.45 -13.66
C LYS A 254 -13.97 -6.70 -13.45
N ASP A 255 -15.03 -7.44 -13.14
CA ASP A 255 -16.35 -6.86 -12.92
C ASP A 255 -16.28 -5.70 -11.91
N THR A 256 -16.93 -4.59 -12.28
CA THR A 256 -17.04 -3.32 -11.53
C THR A 256 -15.73 -2.59 -11.19
N ARG A 257 -14.60 -2.99 -11.78
CA ARG A 257 -13.28 -2.63 -11.25
C ARG A 257 -12.24 -2.20 -12.28
N GLY A 258 -12.67 -1.94 -13.51
CA GLY A 258 -11.80 -1.48 -14.59
C GLY A 258 -10.93 -2.58 -15.20
N LEU A 259 -10.15 -2.18 -16.19
CA LEU A 259 -9.13 -3.00 -16.85
C LEU A 259 -7.83 -3.04 -16.02
N ARG A 260 -7.21 -4.21 -15.84
CA ARG A 260 -6.01 -4.38 -15.01
C ARG A 260 -5.02 -5.37 -15.60
N ALA A 261 -3.73 -5.06 -15.53
CA ALA A 261 -2.65 -6.00 -15.82
C ALA A 261 -1.88 -6.26 -14.53
N LYS A 262 -1.96 -7.51 -14.03
CA LYS A 262 -1.27 -7.93 -12.82
C LYS A 262 0.02 -8.66 -13.18
N PHE A 263 1.10 -8.23 -12.55
CA PHE A 263 2.36 -8.94 -12.58
C PHE A 263 2.50 -9.63 -11.23
N ASP A 264 2.12 -10.90 -11.18
CA ASP A 264 2.21 -11.72 -9.99
C ASP A 264 3.53 -12.50 -9.98
N ASP A 265 4.04 -12.78 -8.78
CA ASP A 265 5.29 -13.49 -8.56
C ASP A 265 6.46 -12.88 -9.36
N MET A 266 6.58 -11.55 -9.31
CA MET A 266 7.69 -10.86 -9.94
C MET A 266 8.98 -11.07 -9.17
N ARG A 267 10.08 -11.25 -9.90
CA ARG A 267 11.43 -11.39 -9.34
C ARG A 267 12.47 -10.69 -10.18
N VAL A 268 13.54 -10.24 -9.50
CA VAL A 268 14.73 -9.70 -10.16
C VAL A 268 15.73 -10.84 -10.43
N ALA A 269 15.81 -11.23 -11.70
CA ALA A 269 16.75 -12.23 -12.20
C ALA A 269 18.08 -11.56 -12.62
N LYS A 270 19.17 -12.31 -12.47
CA LYS A 270 20.54 -11.81 -12.67
C LYS A 270 21.02 -12.26 -14.05
N LYS A 271 21.49 -11.33 -14.88
CA LYS A 271 22.02 -11.64 -16.21
C LYS A 271 23.51 -11.98 -16.19
N THR A 272 24.28 -11.32 -15.33
CA THR A 272 25.76 -11.42 -15.29
C THR A 272 26.27 -11.53 -13.85
N GLN A 273 27.50 -12.01 -13.64
CA GLN A 273 28.06 -12.19 -12.29
C GLN A 273 28.44 -10.86 -11.60
N LEU A 274 27.56 -10.41 -10.70
CA LEU A 274 27.71 -9.14 -9.97
C LEU A 274 28.64 -9.21 -8.77
N ARG A 275 29.37 -8.11 -8.50
CA ARG A 275 30.11 -7.86 -7.26
C ARG A 275 29.16 -7.36 -6.17
N ARG A 276 29.42 -7.70 -4.90
CA ARG A 276 28.54 -7.35 -3.76
C ARG A 276 28.32 -5.84 -3.56
N ASP A 277 29.31 -5.03 -3.91
CA ASP A 277 29.28 -3.58 -3.66
C ASP A 277 28.68 -2.77 -4.82
N SER A 278 28.59 -3.35 -6.03
CA SER A 278 28.10 -2.63 -7.21
C SER A 278 26.58 -2.47 -7.25
N VAL A 279 25.84 -3.29 -6.50
CA VAL A 279 24.37 -3.32 -6.53
C VAL A 279 23.74 -2.38 -5.49
N ALA A 280 24.41 -2.19 -4.36
CA ALA A 280 23.81 -1.55 -3.19
C ALA A 280 23.59 -0.03 -3.31
N SER A 281 24.26 0.63 -4.25
CA SER A 281 24.16 2.07 -4.45
C SER A 281 23.21 2.46 -5.60
N LYS A 282 22.75 1.49 -6.40
CA LYS A 282 21.89 1.75 -7.56
C LYS A 282 20.42 1.69 -7.19
N ARG A 283 19.65 2.61 -7.78
CA ARG A 283 18.20 2.62 -7.76
C ARG A 283 17.66 2.20 -9.12
N TYR A 284 16.53 1.51 -9.06
CA TYR A 284 15.82 1.00 -10.22
C TYR A 284 14.35 1.39 -10.17
N CYS A 285 13.74 1.48 -11.34
CA CYS A 285 12.30 1.61 -11.50
C CYS A 285 11.79 0.53 -12.45
N LEU A 286 10.51 0.18 -12.32
CA LEU A 286 9.81 -0.60 -13.33
C LEU A 286 9.15 0.36 -14.31
N CYS A 287 9.40 0.15 -15.60
CA CYS A 287 8.77 0.90 -16.67
C CYS A 287 7.81 -0.01 -17.45
N TYR A 288 6.55 0.37 -17.47
CA TYR A 288 5.48 -0.33 -18.14
C TYR A 288 5.17 0.35 -19.48
N SER A 289 5.27 -0.39 -20.56
CA SER A 289 4.89 0.07 -21.90
C SER A 289 3.40 -0.15 -22.10
N ILE A 290 2.66 0.93 -22.31
CA ILE A 290 1.22 0.94 -22.50
C ILE A 290 0.90 1.21 -23.97
N HIS A 291 0.04 0.38 -24.55
CA HIS A 291 -0.55 0.58 -25.86
C HIS A 291 -2.00 0.12 -25.82
N LEU A 292 -2.93 1.03 -25.54
CA LEU A 292 -4.38 0.75 -25.52
C LEU A 292 -5.08 1.52 -26.62
N LYS A 293 -6.22 1.00 -27.10
CA LYS A 293 -7.05 1.66 -28.11
C LYS A 293 -8.47 1.83 -27.60
N THR A 294 -9.18 2.83 -28.13
CA THR A 294 -10.58 3.10 -27.83
C THR A 294 -11.47 2.85 -29.04
N ASN A 295 -12.78 2.73 -28.82
CA ASN A 295 -13.77 2.60 -29.90
C ASN A 295 -13.89 3.87 -30.77
N CYS A 296 -13.48 5.02 -30.25
CA CYS A 296 -13.51 6.30 -30.98
C CYS A 296 -12.19 6.60 -31.73
N GLY A 297 -11.26 5.64 -31.81
CA GLY A 297 -10.02 5.78 -32.57
C GLY A 297 -8.88 6.49 -31.84
N LEU A 298 -9.02 6.74 -30.53
CA LEU A 298 -7.90 7.22 -29.71
C LEU A 298 -6.95 6.07 -29.39
N GLU A 299 -5.66 6.32 -29.49
CA GLU A 299 -4.60 5.40 -29.07
C GLU A 299 -3.85 5.96 -27.87
N LEU A 300 -3.85 5.23 -26.76
CA LEU A 300 -3.14 5.56 -25.53
C LEU A 300 -1.79 4.85 -25.56
N VAL A 301 -0.80 5.52 -26.14
CA VAL A 301 0.56 4.98 -26.29
C VAL A 301 1.51 5.75 -25.40
N GLY A 302 2.21 5.06 -24.51
CA GLY A 302 3.21 5.68 -23.66
C GLY A 302 3.76 4.76 -22.60
N LYS A 303 4.30 5.36 -21.54
CA LYS A 303 5.03 4.63 -20.50
C LYS A 303 4.61 5.08 -19.12
N LYS A 304 4.50 4.14 -18.19
CA LYS A 304 4.26 4.40 -16.76
C LYS A 304 5.44 3.89 -15.97
N VAL A 305 5.92 4.67 -15.02
CA VAL A 305 7.12 4.35 -14.23
C VAL A 305 6.73 4.17 -12.77
N SER A 306 7.22 3.12 -12.14
CA SER A 306 7.00 2.87 -10.71
C SER A 306 7.82 3.83 -9.84
N LEU A 307 7.52 3.84 -8.55
CA LEU A 307 8.42 4.43 -7.56
C LEU A 307 9.80 3.71 -7.55
N PRO A 308 10.88 4.42 -7.22
CA PRO A 308 12.24 3.88 -7.22
C PRO A 308 12.49 2.91 -6.06
N PHE A 309 13.16 1.79 -6.33
CA PHE A 309 13.53 0.78 -5.34
C PHE A 309 14.99 0.33 -5.51
N ALA A 310 15.54 -0.35 -4.51
CA ALA A 310 16.88 -0.95 -4.61
C ALA A 310 16.85 -2.47 -4.60
N VAL A 311 17.83 -3.05 -5.28
CA VAL A 311 18.12 -4.48 -5.26
C VAL A 311 19.34 -4.67 -4.35
N LEU A 312 19.21 -5.46 -3.29
CA LEU A 312 20.29 -5.69 -2.33
C LEU A 312 20.81 -7.13 -2.43
N VAL A 313 22.14 -7.27 -2.33
CA VAL A 313 22.80 -8.56 -2.17
C VAL A 313 23.17 -8.73 -0.69
N GLY A 314 22.25 -9.30 0.08
CA GLY A 314 22.33 -9.40 1.55
C GLY A 314 21.72 -8.20 2.29
N PRO A 315 21.63 -8.27 3.63
CA PRO A 315 21.04 -7.19 4.43
C PRO A 315 21.97 -5.97 4.49
N LYS A 316 21.49 -4.82 4.01
CA LYS A 316 22.16 -3.51 4.12
C LYS A 316 21.17 -2.50 4.71
N SER A 317 21.19 -2.37 6.04
CA SER A 317 20.20 -1.59 6.80
C SER A 317 20.31 -0.08 6.53
N ASP A 318 21.48 0.42 6.16
CA ASP A 318 21.72 1.80 5.73
C ASP A 318 21.00 2.15 4.43
N VAL A 319 21.03 1.26 3.43
CA VAL A 319 20.32 1.46 2.16
C VAL A 319 18.81 1.38 2.37
N GLU A 320 18.36 0.41 3.17
CA GLU A 320 16.94 0.27 3.53
C GLU A 320 16.42 1.49 4.32
N ALA A 321 17.22 2.01 5.24
CA ALA A 321 16.94 3.23 6.00
C ALA A 321 16.78 4.45 5.07
N ARG A 322 17.71 4.64 4.13
CA ARG A 322 17.63 5.73 3.16
C ARG A 322 16.36 5.66 2.30
N LEU A 323 16.04 4.49 1.74
CA LEU A 323 14.84 4.30 0.91
C LEU A 323 13.54 4.42 1.71
N PHE A 324 13.56 4.01 2.98
CA PHE A 324 12.45 4.28 3.89
C PHE A 324 12.18 5.79 4.02
N LEU A 325 13.22 6.60 4.25
CA LEU A 325 13.08 8.06 4.35
C LEU A 325 12.60 8.68 3.02
N GLU A 326 13.15 8.22 1.88
CA GLU A 326 12.73 8.69 0.55
C GLU A 326 11.24 8.42 0.30
N ARG A 327 10.78 7.18 0.54
CA ARG A 327 9.36 6.85 0.38
C ARG A 327 8.45 7.59 1.36
N SER A 328 8.94 7.92 2.54
CA SER A 328 8.16 8.61 3.57
C SER A 328 8.01 10.11 3.30
N PHE A 329 9.07 10.77 2.83
CA PHE A 329 9.17 12.24 2.89
C PHE A 329 9.52 12.93 1.56
N ALA A 330 10.17 12.25 0.61
CA ALA A 330 10.45 12.86 -0.69
C ALA A 330 9.19 12.99 -1.54
N ASP A 331 9.18 13.90 -2.50
CA ASP A 331 8.04 14.15 -3.37
C ASP A 331 8.12 13.37 -4.70
N LEU A 332 8.26 12.05 -4.61
CA LEU A 332 8.61 11.19 -5.75
C LEU A 332 7.49 11.09 -6.80
N VAL A 333 6.24 11.36 -6.42
CA VAL A 333 5.10 11.31 -7.35
C VAL A 333 5.07 12.52 -8.28
N ARG A 334 5.30 13.72 -7.75
CA ARG A 334 5.32 14.95 -8.55
C ARG A 334 6.70 15.22 -9.17
N HIS A 335 7.75 14.83 -8.46
CA HIS A 335 9.13 15.07 -8.81
C HIS A 335 9.93 13.76 -8.66
N PRO A 336 10.00 12.89 -9.70
CA PRO A 336 10.52 11.51 -9.62
C PRO A 336 11.98 11.30 -9.19
N LEU A 337 12.67 12.34 -8.76
CA LEU A 337 14.06 12.35 -8.28
C LEU A 337 14.23 13.32 -7.09
N SER A 338 13.13 13.67 -6.44
CA SER A 338 13.12 14.58 -5.31
C SER A 338 14.02 14.07 -4.19
N ASP A 339 14.82 14.99 -3.64
CA ASP A 339 15.61 14.72 -2.45
C ASP A 339 14.73 14.67 -1.20
N ILE A 340 15.24 14.01 -0.16
CA ILE A 340 14.59 13.98 1.16
C ILE A 340 14.60 15.42 1.72
N PRO A 341 13.46 15.96 2.18
CA PRO A 341 13.40 17.26 2.82
C PRO A 341 14.35 17.36 4.03
N THR A 342 15.02 18.50 4.20
CA THR A 342 15.97 18.74 5.30
C THR A 342 15.31 18.76 6.69
N HIS A 343 14.00 19.03 6.73
CA HIS A 343 13.18 19.11 7.92
C HIS A 343 11.89 18.30 7.75
N VAL A 344 11.54 17.54 8.79
CA VAL A 344 10.31 16.74 8.90
C VAL A 344 9.75 16.98 10.30
N SER A 345 8.43 17.02 10.47
CA SER A 345 7.84 17.17 11.81
C SER A 345 7.98 15.90 12.65
N CYS A 346 7.92 16.04 13.98
CA CYS A 346 7.96 14.87 14.88
C CYS A 346 6.81 13.90 14.59
N ALA A 347 5.62 14.45 14.30
CA ALA A 347 4.42 13.66 14.03
C ALA A 347 4.58 12.83 12.75
N GLU A 348 5.01 13.45 11.65
CA GLU A 348 5.22 12.73 10.38
C GLU A 348 6.30 11.66 10.49
N MET A 349 7.37 11.91 11.25
CA MET A 349 8.40 10.91 11.50
C MET A 349 7.87 9.74 12.34
N ALA A 350 7.10 10.02 13.40
CA ALA A 350 6.50 8.99 14.24
C ALA A 350 5.55 8.09 13.42
N ASP A 351 4.68 8.68 12.61
CA ASP A 351 3.76 7.95 11.73
C ASP A 351 4.53 7.04 10.74
N ALA A 352 5.60 7.56 10.13
CA ALA A 352 6.43 6.79 9.20
C ALA A 352 7.15 5.62 9.90
N LEU A 353 7.74 5.88 11.07
CA LEU A 353 8.42 4.86 11.88
C LEU A 353 7.45 3.76 12.30
N GLU A 354 6.24 4.13 12.68
CA GLU A 354 5.19 3.18 13.03
C GLU A 354 4.81 2.30 11.85
N LEU A 355 4.52 2.88 10.68
CA LEU A 355 4.25 2.12 9.46
C LEU A 355 5.37 1.12 9.16
N LYS A 356 6.63 1.57 9.25
CA LYS A 356 7.80 0.74 8.95
C LYS A 356 8.00 -0.37 9.98
N PHE A 357 7.80 -0.09 11.27
CA PHE A 357 7.95 -1.09 12.33
C PHE A 357 6.93 -2.22 12.15
N GLN A 358 5.67 -1.88 11.95
CA GLN A 358 4.60 -2.86 11.74
C GLN A 358 4.86 -3.70 10.48
N ALA A 359 5.32 -3.07 9.39
CA ALA A 359 5.68 -3.79 8.17
C ALA A 359 6.81 -4.82 8.38
N ILE A 360 7.79 -4.53 9.24
CA ILE A 360 8.82 -5.51 9.61
C ILE A 360 8.22 -6.60 10.52
N VAL A 361 7.40 -6.23 11.50
CA VAL A 361 6.74 -7.17 12.43
C VAL A 361 5.87 -8.19 11.69
N GLU A 362 5.21 -7.79 10.62
CA GLU A 362 4.33 -8.65 9.82
C GLU A 362 5.03 -9.34 8.63
N THR A 363 6.35 -9.15 8.48
CA THR A 363 7.07 -9.82 7.39
C THR A 363 6.95 -11.35 7.58
N PRO A 364 6.50 -12.09 6.55
CA PRO A 364 6.40 -13.55 6.63
C PRO A 364 7.74 -14.18 7.02
N GLN A 365 7.71 -15.14 7.94
CA GLN A 365 8.93 -15.82 8.41
C GLN A 365 9.38 -16.95 7.47
N LYS A 366 8.46 -17.52 6.68
CA LYS A 366 8.72 -18.58 5.70
C LYS A 366 8.08 -18.21 4.36
N ASN A 367 8.72 -18.65 3.27
CA ASN A 367 8.27 -18.35 1.90
C ASN A 367 6.90 -18.95 1.53
N ALA A 368 6.45 -19.99 2.25
CA ALA A 368 5.15 -20.63 2.02
C ALA A 368 4.01 -20.04 2.87
N ASP A 369 4.32 -19.10 3.78
CA ASP A 369 3.30 -18.46 4.60
C ASP A 369 2.64 -17.36 3.75
N VAL A 370 1.35 -17.51 3.46
CA VAL A 370 0.57 -16.42 2.86
C VAL A 370 0.62 -15.23 3.83
N PRO A 371 1.04 -14.04 3.39
CA PRO A 371 1.07 -12.87 4.25
C PRO A 371 -0.34 -12.61 4.83
N ALA A 372 -0.49 -12.76 6.14
CA ALA A 372 -1.77 -12.50 6.78
C ALA A 372 -2.07 -11.00 6.72
N VAL A 373 -3.25 -10.65 6.18
CA VAL A 373 -3.69 -9.25 6.12
C VAL A 373 -4.42 -8.94 7.42
N VAL A 374 -3.69 -8.40 8.39
CA VAL A 374 -4.21 -8.14 9.73
C VAL A 374 -4.05 -6.66 10.08
N GLN A 375 -4.99 -6.10 10.83
CA GLN A 375 -4.85 -4.73 11.33
C GLN A 375 -3.65 -4.65 12.30
N PRO A 376 -2.67 -3.76 12.04
CA PRO A 376 -1.52 -3.65 12.91
C PRO A 376 -1.88 -3.03 14.25
N ARG A 377 -1.17 -3.44 15.31
CA ARG A 377 -1.26 -2.80 16.62
C ARG A 377 -0.46 -1.51 16.62
N MET A 378 -1.13 -0.38 16.82
CA MET A 378 -0.47 0.92 16.92
C MET A 378 0.35 1.04 18.22
N PHE A 379 1.42 1.82 18.18
CA PHE A 379 2.19 2.17 19.36
C PHE A 379 1.33 2.96 20.34
N THR A 380 1.47 2.65 21.63
CA THR A 380 1.07 3.58 22.70
C THR A 380 2.09 4.72 22.76
N MET A 381 2.06 5.63 21.78
CA MET A 381 3.04 6.71 21.66
C MET A 381 2.71 7.85 22.65
N GLN A 382 3.57 8.00 23.65
CA GLN A 382 3.99 9.32 24.14
C GLN A 382 5.52 9.34 24.13
N VAL A 383 6.10 10.15 23.25
CA VAL A 383 7.45 10.73 23.36
C VAL A 383 8.64 9.75 23.22
N PHE A 384 9.12 9.55 21.98
CA PHE A 384 10.53 9.16 21.71
C PHE A 384 11.36 10.28 21.10
N LEU A 385 10.70 11.28 20.54
CA LEU A 385 11.37 12.34 19.82
C LEU A 385 11.56 13.51 20.77
N LYS A 386 12.71 13.54 21.46
CA LYS A 386 13.22 14.80 22.03
C LYS A 386 13.28 15.79 20.86
N PRO A 387 12.75 17.02 20.98
CA PRO A 387 12.81 18.01 19.91
C PRO A 387 14.25 18.48 19.75
N THR A 388 15.05 17.76 18.96
CA THR A 388 16.40 18.15 18.58
C THR A 388 16.51 18.31 17.07
N GLN A 389 17.41 19.20 16.66
CA GLN A 389 17.56 19.66 15.28
C GLN A 389 17.75 18.51 14.27
N SER A 390 17.05 18.60 13.14
CA SER A 390 17.03 17.68 11.99
C SER A 390 16.93 16.18 12.32
N PHE A 391 15.73 15.62 12.20
CA PHE A 391 15.49 14.17 12.37
C PHE A 391 16.29 13.28 11.42
N LEU A 392 16.69 13.78 10.25
CA LEU A 392 17.59 13.05 9.34
C LEU A 392 18.95 12.80 10.00
N LYS A 393 19.46 13.79 10.72
CA LYS A 393 20.69 13.65 11.49
C LYS A 393 20.46 12.68 12.65
N PHE A 394 19.37 12.83 13.39
CA PHE A 394 18.99 11.91 14.48
C PHE A 394 18.92 10.44 14.04
N PHE A 395 18.38 10.15 12.86
CA PHE A 395 18.25 8.80 12.34
C PHE A 395 19.63 8.10 12.17
N GLN A 396 20.68 8.89 11.90
CA GLN A 396 22.05 8.42 11.76
C GLN A 396 22.88 8.50 13.06
N LEU A 397 22.42 9.25 14.07
CA LEU A 397 23.11 9.37 15.34
C LEU A 397 23.09 8.04 16.10
N PRO A 398 24.15 7.74 16.87
CA PRO A 398 24.19 6.55 17.70
C PRO A 398 23.17 6.65 18.83
N VAL A 399 22.44 5.56 19.07
CA VAL A 399 21.58 5.44 20.26
C VAL A 399 22.46 5.50 21.52
N ALA A 400 21.98 6.18 22.56
CA ALA A 400 22.63 6.29 23.87
C ALA A 400 23.97 7.07 23.89
N GLU A 401 24.20 8.00 22.96
CA GLU A 401 25.38 8.89 22.95
C GLU A 401 25.60 9.63 24.29
N GLU A 402 24.51 10.06 24.95
CA GLU A 402 24.52 10.73 26.26
C GLU A 402 25.16 9.90 27.39
N TYR A 403 25.22 8.57 27.25
CA TYR A 403 25.83 7.67 28.24
C TYR A 403 27.36 7.59 28.11
N GLN A 404 27.96 8.11 27.03
CA GLN A 404 29.42 8.19 26.89
C GLN A 404 30.06 9.15 27.89
N LEU A 405 29.38 10.25 28.24
CA LEU A 405 29.89 11.24 29.21
C LEU A 405 30.02 10.66 30.63
N ARG A 406 29.45 9.48 30.90
CA ARG A 406 29.50 8.79 32.20
C ARG A 406 30.58 7.68 32.26
N LYS A 407 31.49 7.60 31.29
CA LYS A 407 32.50 6.54 31.16
C LYS A 407 33.68 6.70 32.15
N ASN A 408 33.39 6.65 33.45
CA ASN A 408 34.36 6.32 34.50
C ASN A 408 34.03 4.96 35.19
N SER A 409 33.16 4.13 34.60
CA SER A 409 32.81 2.83 35.17
C SER A 409 33.32 1.66 34.33
N THR A 410 34.16 0.85 34.97
CA THR A 410 34.82 -0.37 34.52
C THR A 410 33.85 -1.55 34.45
N THR A 411 33.00 -1.58 33.42
CA THR A 411 32.29 -2.82 33.05
C THR A 411 32.53 -3.15 31.59
N GLU A 412 33.32 -4.20 31.38
CA GLU A 412 33.52 -4.90 30.11
C GLU A 412 32.18 -5.44 29.61
N GLY A 413 31.57 -4.69 28.71
CA GLY A 413 30.57 -5.15 27.77
C GLY A 413 30.83 -4.40 26.47
N GLU A 414 30.78 -5.08 25.32
CA GLU A 414 30.89 -4.40 24.02
C GLU A 414 29.67 -3.49 23.82
N TRP A 415 29.75 -2.24 24.29
CA TRP A 415 28.75 -1.22 24.01
C TRP A 415 28.83 -0.85 22.53
N LYS A 416 28.08 -1.57 21.68
CA LYS A 416 28.00 -1.28 20.25
C LYS A 416 27.08 -0.07 20.05
N LEU A 417 27.69 1.09 19.87
CA LEU A 417 26.99 2.28 19.38
C LEU A 417 26.49 1.99 17.97
N VAL A 418 25.18 1.84 17.82
CA VAL A 418 24.54 1.63 16.52
C VAL A 418 23.68 2.84 16.17
N PRO A 419 23.56 3.18 14.87
CA PRO A 419 22.60 4.19 14.42
C PRO A 419 21.17 3.83 14.84
N PHE A 420 20.35 4.85 15.07
CA PHE A 420 18.94 4.67 15.45
C PHE A 420 18.19 3.71 14.52
N PHE A 421 18.35 3.84 13.19
CA PHE A 421 17.65 2.98 12.23
C PHE A 421 17.97 1.50 12.42
N ASP A 422 19.24 1.16 12.71
CA ASP A 422 19.68 -0.21 12.84
C ASP A 422 19.15 -0.82 14.14
N TRP A 423 19.18 -0.05 15.23
CA TRP A 423 18.52 -0.41 16.48
C TRP A 423 17.02 -0.62 16.30
N PHE A 424 16.34 0.31 15.64
CA PHE A 424 14.89 0.29 15.47
C PHE A 424 14.43 -0.89 14.59
N PHE A 425 15.05 -1.11 13.43
CA PHE A 425 14.75 -2.25 12.57
C PHE A 425 15.05 -3.57 13.27
N LYS A 426 16.14 -3.64 14.04
CA LYS A 426 16.49 -4.85 14.78
C LYS A 426 15.47 -5.21 15.85
N LEU A 427 14.89 -4.24 16.54
CA LEU A 427 13.81 -4.47 17.50
C LEU A 427 12.57 -5.04 16.81
N ALA A 428 12.17 -4.47 15.67
CA ALA A 428 11.05 -4.99 14.90
C ALA A 428 11.28 -6.43 14.42
N GLU A 429 12.51 -6.77 14.01
CA GLU A 429 12.89 -8.17 13.67
C GLU A 429 12.81 -9.11 14.87
N ILE A 430 13.20 -8.66 16.08
CA ILE A 430 13.08 -9.46 17.31
C ILE A 430 11.61 -9.70 17.63
N VAL A 431 10.77 -8.67 17.49
CA VAL A 431 9.33 -8.80 17.67
C VAL A 431 8.76 -9.79 16.68
N ASN A 432 9.01 -9.61 15.38
CA ASN A 432 8.60 -10.56 14.34
C ASN A 432 9.01 -11.99 14.69
N LYS A 433 10.28 -12.21 15.04
CA LYS A 433 10.83 -13.56 15.21
C LYS A 433 10.41 -14.25 16.50
N TYR A 434 10.39 -13.54 17.63
CA TYR A 434 10.28 -14.15 18.95
C TYR A 434 9.05 -13.73 19.74
N LEU A 435 8.50 -12.55 19.47
CA LEU A 435 7.44 -11.95 20.28
C LEU A 435 6.14 -11.69 19.53
N TYR A 436 5.97 -12.20 18.30
CA TYR A 436 4.86 -11.82 17.42
C TYR A 436 3.48 -12.00 18.08
N SER A 437 3.22 -13.18 18.69
CA SER A 437 1.96 -13.42 19.43
C SER A 437 1.81 -12.44 20.59
N MET A 438 2.82 -12.33 21.47
CA MET A 438 2.77 -11.42 22.61
C MET A 438 2.61 -9.95 22.21
N TRP A 439 3.18 -9.53 21.07
CA TRP A 439 3.02 -8.20 20.52
C TRP A 439 1.58 -7.94 20.07
N TYR A 440 1.04 -8.88 19.30
CA TYR A 440 -0.33 -8.83 18.79
C TYR A 440 -1.37 -8.87 19.91
N ASP A 441 -1.15 -9.73 20.91
CA ASP A 441 -2.02 -9.92 22.09
C ASP A 441 -1.94 -8.77 23.10
N GLY A 442 -1.19 -7.70 22.81
CA GLY A 442 -1.12 -6.53 23.70
C GLY A 442 -0.12 -6.65 24.85
N LEU A 443 0.59 -7.76 24.99
CA LEU A 443 1.40 -8.10 26.18
C LEU A 443 2.78 -7.45 26.21
N VAL A 444 3.26 -6.97 25.07
CA VAL A 444 4.49 -6.18 24.98
C VAL A 444 4.13 -4.70 25.03
N TYR A 445 4.67 -3.96 26.01
CA TYR A 445 4.54 -2.50 26.07
C TYR A 445 5.42 -1.84 25.00
N GLY A 446 6.62 -2.40 24.79
CA GLY A 446 7.53 -1.97 23.73
C GLY A 446 8.37 -0.76 24.14
N PHE A 447 8.18 0.37 23.50
CA PHE A 447 9.02 1.55 23.65
C PHE A 447 8.79 2.27 24.99
N CYS A 448 9.67 2.05 25.97
CA CYS A 448 9.58 2.63 27.32
C CYS A 448 10.97 2.76 27.97
N SER A 449 11.28 3.94 28.51
CA SER A 449 12.54 4.16 29.21
C SER A 449 12.58 3.38 30.54
N LYS A 450 13.78 3.22 31.09
CA LYS A 450 13.90 2.62 32.44
C LYS A 450 13.09 3.39 33.47
N GLU A 451 13.24 4.72 33.52
CA GLU A 451 12.59 5.61 34.49
C GLU A 451 11.07 5.57 34.36
N ASP A 452 10.54 5.69 33.15
CA ASP A 452 9.10 5.60 32.90
C ASP A 452 8.56 4.23 33.32
N SER A 453 9.30 3.16 33.01
CA SER A 453 8.86 1.82 33.41
C SER A 453 8.80 1.68 34.93
N GLU A 454 9.76 2.24 35.68
CA GLU A 454 9.71 2.21 37.13
C GLU A 454 8.51 3.02 37.66
N ASN A 455 8.26 4.20 37.10
CA ASN A 455 7.13 5.05 37.50
C ASN A 455 5.78 4.37 37.24
N LEU A 456 5.60 3.80 36.04
CA LEU A 456 4.38 3.06 35.68
C LEU A 456 4.15 1.85 36.61
N LEU A 457 5.21 1.10 36.93
CA LEU A 457 5.09 -0.07 37.80
C LEU A 457 4.77 0.32 39.25
N ARG A 458 5.29 1.45 39.75
CA ARG A 458 4.96 1.99 41.10
C ARG A 458 3.49 2.35 41.23
N CYS A 459 2.86 2.81 40.16
CA CYS A 459 1.44 3.19 40.16
C CYS A 459 0.48 2.00 40.24
N VAL A 460 0.94 0.78 39.94
CA VAL A 460 0.11 -0.42 40.07
C VAL A 460 0.15 -0.91 41.53
N PRO A 461 -0.95 -1.28 42.19
CA PRO A 461 -0.89 -1.80 43.57
C PRO A 461 -0.33 -3.23 43.66
N ARG A 462 -0.61 -4.06 42.67
CA ARG A 462 -0.24 -5.49 42.63
C ARG A 462 1.15 -5.71 42.04
N SER A 463 1.68 -6.93 42.22
CA SER A 463 2.91 -7.35 41.54
C SER A 463 2.68 -7.40 40.03
N VAL A 464 3.57 -6.77 39.27
CA VAL A 464 3.37 -6.52 37.85
C VAL A 464 4.69 -6.52 37.10
N LEU A 465 4.69 -7.04 35.87
CA LEU A 465 5.80 -6.90 34.94
C LEU A 465 5.41 -6.06 33.72
N LEU A 466 6.42 -5.46 33.10
CA LEU A 466 6.30 -4.70 31.86
C LEU A 466 7.41 -5.13 30.91
N VAL A 467 7.02 -5.64 29.74
CA VAL A 467 7.94 -6.04 28.67
C VAL A 467 8.21 -4.83 27.78
N ARG A 468 9.46 -4.35 27.76
CA ARG A 468 9.90 -3.18 27.01
C ARG A 468 11.13 -3.47 26.15
N PHE A 469 11.37 -2.62 25.16
CA PHE A 469 12.59 -2.63 24.37
C PHE A 469 13.72 -1.97 25.15
N SER A 470 14.94 -2.47 24.97
CA SER A 470 16.11 -1.84 25.54
C SER A 470 16.41 -0.53 24.82
N ASP A 471 16.53 0.54 25.60
CA ASP A 471 16.85 1.92 25.22
C ASP A 471 18.36 2.19 25.13
N ILE A 472 19.20 1.28 25.66
CA ILE A 472 20.66 1.46 25.76
C ILE A 472 21.41 0.30 25.11
N GLU A 473 20.98 -0.93 25.36
CA GLU A 473 21.63 -2.13 24.83
C GLU A 473 20.99 -2.56 23.50
N TYR A 474 21.82 -2.73 22.47
CA TYR A 474 21.41 -3.16 21.15
C TYR A 474 20.77 -4.56 21.17
N ALA A 475 19.67 -4.73 20.43
CA ALA A 475 19.03 -6.03 20.18
C ALA A 475 18.56 -6.80 21.44
N LYS A 476 18.24 -6.09 22.54
CA LYS A 476 17.74 -6.70 23.78
C LYS A 476 16.30 -6.31 24.12
N ILE A 477 15.59 -7.25 24.72
CA ILE A 477 14.27 -7.05 25.34
C ILE A 477 14.47 -6.97 26.85
N LYS A 478 13.86 -6.00 27.52
CA LYS A 478 13.91 -5.81 28.96
C LYS A 478 12.57 -6.12 29.60
N ILE A 479 12.62 -6.72 30.78
CA ILE A 479 11.46 -7.03 31.62
C ILE A 479 11.67 -6.28 32.91
N SER A 480 10.92 -5.19 33.08
CA SER A 480 10.85 -4.47 34.35
C SER A 480 9.80 -5.16 35.21
N VAL A 481 10.16 -5.56 36.42
CA VAL A 481 9.31 -6.33 37.32
C VAL A 481 9.21 -5.60 38.64
N LYS A 482 7.99 -5.41 39.15
CA LYS A 482 7.75 -5.06 40.55
C LYS A 482 7.15 -6.27 41.26
N ASP A 483 7.85 -6.77 42.26
CA ASP A 483 7.38 -7.92 43.05
C ASP A 483 6.34 -7.53 44.11
N LYS A 484 5.92 -8.51 44.92
CA LYS A 484 4.92 -8.32 45.98
C LYS A 484 5.41 -7.45 47.14
N ASN A 485 6.73 -7.29 47.27
CA ASN A 485 7.33 -6.42 48.28
C ASN A 485 7.47 -4.97 47.78
N GLY A 486 7.15 -4.72 46.51
CA GLY A 486 7.30 -3.42 45.87
C GLY A 486 8.71 -3.15 45.34
N GLU A 487 9.62 -4.13 45.39
CA GLU A 487 10.96 -3.97 44.83
C GLU A 487 10.92 -4.08 43.30
N ILE A 488 11.61 -3.15 42.64
CA ILE A 488 11.68 -3.11 41.17
C ILE A 488 13.01 -3.68 40.70
N ARG A 489 12.95 -4.68 39.82
CA ARG A 489 14.10 -5.35 39.20
C ARG A 489 13.97 -5.31 37.69
N HIS A 490 15.11 -5.33 37.00
CA HIS A 490 15.15 -5.36 35.54
C HIS A 490 15.95 -6.57 35.07
N HIS A 491 15.34 -7.32 34.16
CA HIS A 491 15.97 -8.45 33.49
C HIS A 491 16.07 -8.15 31.99
N TRP A 492 17.09 -8.68 31.33
CA TRP A 492 17.24 -8.56 29.88
C TRP A 492 17.35 -9.92 29.22
N TYR A 493 16.92 -9.99 27.97
CA TYR A 493 16.95 -11.16 27.12
C TYR A 493 17.55 -10.78 25.77
N GLU A 494 18.52 -11.56 25.32
CA GLU A 494 19.17 -11.44 24.03
C GLU A 494 18.63 -12.48 23.05
N HIS A 495 19.10 -12.43 21.80
CA HIS A 495 18.65 -13.37 20.78
C HIS A 495 18.94 -14.84 21.16
N CYS A 496 20.03 -15.12 21.89
CA CYS A 496 20.38 -16.49 22.29
C CYS A 496 19.36 -17.03 23.29
N ASP A 497 18.99 -16.23 24.29
CA ASP A 497 17.98 -16.58 25.29
C ASP A 497 16.62 -16.84 24.64
N LEU A 498 16.19 -15.94 23.75
CA LEU A 498 14.89 -16.02 23.07
C LEU A 498 14.81 -17.19 22.06
N ASN A 499 15.96 -17.66 21.52
CA ASN A 499 16.00 -18.90 20.74
C ASN A 499 15.96 -20.14 21.64
N ALA A 500 16.63 -20.09 22.80
CA ALA A 500 16.68 -21.22 23.73
C ALA A 500 15.32 -21.50 24.36
N ARG A 501 14.54 -20.45 24.66
CA ARG A 501 13.20 -20.58 25.23
C ARG A 501 12.30 -19.42 24.81
N VAL A 502 11.08 -19.76 24.40
CA VAL A 502 10.04 -18.77 24.07
C VAL A 502 9.71 -17.95 25.31
N LEU A 503 9.66 -16.63 25.15
CA LEU A 503 9.51 -15.69 26.28
C LEU A 503 8.25 -15.96 27.12
N SER A 504 7.12 -16.26 26.50
CA SER A 504 5.88 -16.57 27.22
C SER A 504 6.01 -17.75 28.18
N LYS A 505 6.74 -18.80 27.79
CA LYS A 505 7.02 -19.95 28.65
C LYS A 505 8.04 -19.62 29.73
N GLU A 506 9.05 -18.81 29.38
CA GLU A 506 10.07 -18.37 30.32
C GLU A 506 9.49 -17.53 31.47
N LEU A 507 8.55 -16.63 31.15
CA LEU A 507 7.84 -15.81 32.14
C LEU A 507 7.02 -16.65 33.13
N LEU A 508 6.49 -17.80 32.72
CA LEU A 508 5.71 -18.69 33.59
C LEU A 508 6.57 -19.62 34.45
N VAL A 509 7.72 -20.07 33.93
CA VAL A 509 8.51 -21.14 34.56
C VAL A 509 9.66 -20.61 35.40
N ASN A 510 10.22 -19.45 35.06
CA ASN A 510 11.40 -18.94 35.75
C ASN A 510 11.02 -18.38 37.13
N GLN A 511 11.73 -18.85 38.17
CA GLN A 511 11.55 -18.42 39.56
C GLN A 511 11.69 -16.91 39.77
N ARG A 512 12.39 -16.21 38.87
CA ARG A 512 12.49 -14.74 38.87
C ARG A 512 11.13 -14.04 38.74
N PHE A 513 10.15 -14.69 38.10
CA PHE A 513 8.83 -14.13 37.84
C PHE A 513 7.71 -14.83 38.63
N ALA A 514 8.05 -15.82 39.48
CA ALA A 514 7.07 -16.61 40.23
C ALA A 514 6.18 -15.78 41.18
N GLN A 515 6.63 -14.58 41.56
CA GLN A 515 5.88 -13.66 42.42
C GLN A 515 5.14 -12.56 41.66
N VAL A 516 5.04 -12.65 40.33
CA VAL A 516 4.35 -11.67 39.50
C VAL A 516 2.94 -12.15 39.18
N ASP A 517 1.93 -11.31 39.43
CA ASP A 517 0.55 -11.65 39.15
C ASP A 517 0.07 -11.07 37.80
N LEU A 518 0.59 -9.89 37.41
CA LEU A 518 0.09 -9.14 36.26
C LEU A 518 1.16 -8.85 35.19
N ILE A 519 0.72 -8.78 33.94
CA ILE A 519 1.38 -8.05 32.86
C ILE A 519 0.72 -6.67 32.79
N TYR A 520 1.53 -5.62 32.72
CA TYR A 520 1.06 -4.24 32.74
C TYR A 520 0.01 -3.96 31.63
N PRO A 521 -1.04 -3.16 31.92
CA PRO A 521 -1.34 -2.54 33.21
C PRO A 521 -2.07 -3.45 34.19
N ASP A 522 -2.97 -4.30 33.71
CA ASP A 522 -3.85 -5.14 34.54
C ASP A 522 -4.28 -6.41 33.81
N ILE A 523 -3.33 -7.09 33.18
CA ILE A 523 -3.56 -8.34 32.45
C ILE A 523 -3.08 -9.50 33.33
N ASP A 524 -3.94 -10.46 33.66
CA ASP A 524 -3.54 -11.63 34.43
C ASP A 524 -2.49 -12.47 33.67
N MET A 525 -1.32 -12.65 34.28
CA MET A 525 -0.16 -13.25 33.62
C MET A 525 -0.38 -14.72 33.27
N GLU A 526 -0.98 -15.51 34.16
CA GLU A 526 -1.24 -16.93 33.91
C GLU A 526 -2.27 -17.13 32.81
N VAL A 527 -3.33 -16.31 32.81
CA VAL A 527 -4.39 -16.38 31.80
C VAL A 527 -3.86 -15.96 30.44
N ALA A 528 -3.15 -14.84 30.37
CA ALA A 528 -2.65 -14.29 29.10
C ALA A 528 -1.60 -15.17 28.43
N LEU A 529 -0.74 -15.83 29.21
CA LEU A 529 0.34 -16.68 28.69
C LEU A 529 -0.06 -18.16 28.55
N GLY A 530 -1.30 -18.52 28.90
CA GLY A 530 -1.83 -19.89 28.78
C GLY A 530 -1.32 -20.86 29.85
N GLY A 531 -0.95 -20.36 31.02
CA GLY A 531 -0.49 -21.15 32.18
C GLY A 531 -1.61 -21.92 32.88
N ARG A 532 -2.85 -21.43 32.82
CA ARG A 532 -4.04 -22.24 33.13
C ARG A 532 -4.51 -22.87 31.83
N GLU A 533 -4.65 -24.20 31.78
CA GLU A 533 -5.45 -24.83 30.72
C GLU A 533 -6.76 -24.04 30.65
N LYS A 534 -7.10 -23.45 29.49
CA LYS A 534 -8.46 -22.95 29.26
C LYS A 534 -9.36 -24.09 29.73
N PRO A 535 -10.30 -23.89 30.67
CA PRO A 535 -11.28 -24.92 30.92
C PRO A 535 -11.84 -25.24 29.55
N ARG A 536 -11.64 -26.48 29.09
CA ARG A 536 -12.25 -26.94 27.85
C ARG A 536 -13.72 -26.64 28.06
N ILE A 537 -14.23 -25.58 27.45
CA ILE A 537 -15.65 -25.50 27.17
C ILE A 537 -15.84 -26.79 26.41
N ARG A 538 -16.50 -27.77 27.05
CA ARG A 538 -17.01 -28.92 26.35
C ARG A 538 -17.90 -28.30 25.30
N VAL A 539 -17.37 -28.12 24.09
CA VAL A 539 -18.20 -27.95 22.92
C VAL A 539 -19.19 -29.11 23.06
N PRO A 540 -20.50 -28.85 23.10
CA PRO A 540 -21.47 -29.93 23.05
C PRO A 540 -20.99 -30.85 21.93
N ARG A 541 -20.90 -32.16 22.17
CA ARG A 541 -20.66 -33.09 21.07
C ARG A 541 -21.66 -32.69 19.99
N ASN A 542 -21.18 -32.16 18.88
CA ASN A 542 -21.96 -32.17 17.65
C ASN A 542 -22.21 -33.65 17.44
N LEU A 543 -23.41 -34.10 17.83
CA LEU A 543 -23.98 -35.30 17.29
C LEU A 543 -23.95 -35.04 15.79
N GLN A 544 -23.00 -35.65 15.10
CA GLN A 544 -23.16 -35.82 13.67
C GLN A 544 -24.53 -36.48 13.51
N PRO A 545 -25.46 -35.88 12.75
CA PRO A 545 -26.68 -36.58 12.44
C PRO A 545 -26.27 -37.88 11.74
N ASP A 546 -26.60 -39.02 12.35
CA ASP A 546 -26.52 -40.32 11.67
C ASP A 546 -27.24 -40.21 10.33
N GLU A 547 -26.76 -40.95 9.32
CA GLU A 547 -27.31 -40.99 7.95
C GLU A 547 -28.83 -41.28 7.90
N ILE A 548 -29.42 -41.70 9.01
CA ILE A 548 -30.86 -41.95 9.21
C ILE A 548 -31.68 -40.63 9.29
N TYR A 549 -31.07 -39.47 9.56
CA TYR A 549 -31.81 -38.20 9.67
C TYR A 549 -32.32 -37.66 8.32
N PHE A 550 -31.73 -38.07 7.20
CA PHE A 550 -32.14 -37.62 5.85
C PHE A 550 -33.09 -38.56 5.12
N GLU A 551 -33.36 -39.78 5.62
CA GLU A 551 -34.33 -40.69 5.00
C GLU A 551 -35.80 -40.31 5.29
N ASN A 552 -36.06 -39.49 6.32
CA ASN A 552 -37.44 -39.12 6.72
C ASN A 552 -37.98 -37.84 6.06
N GLN A 553 -37.26 -37.23 5.10
CA GLN A 553 -37.75 -36.07 4.35
C GLN A 553 -38.15 -36.37 2.89
N GLY A 554 -38.22 -37.64 2.51
CA GLY A 554 -38.74 -38.10 1.22
C GLY A 554 -40.25 -38.42 1.18
N ALA A 555 -40.97 -38.29 2.31
CA ALA A 555 -42.38 -38.71 2.40
C ALA A 555 -43.41 -37.57 2.25
N ALA A 556 -42.99 -36.33 1.97
CA ALA A 556 -43.88 -35.16 1.92
C ALA A 556 -44.00 -34.52 0.53
N THR A 557 -43.70 -35.25 -0.54
CA THR A 557 -44.05 -34.88 -1.92
C THR A 557 -44.58 -36.11 -2.67
N SER A 558 -45.80 -36.51 -2.35
CA SER A 558 -46.60 -37.42 -3.16
C SER A 558 -48.04 -36.91 -3.23
N ALA A 559 -48.59 -36.96 -4.44
CA ALA A 559 -49.72 -36.18 -4.91
C ALA A 559 -51.05 -36.49 -4.21
N PHE A 560 -51.71 -35.42 -3.74
CA PHE A 560 -53.14 -35.17 -3.89
C PHE A 560 -53.35 -33.67 -4.11
#